data_AF-A0A536DKT7-F1
#
_entry.id   AF-A0A536DKT7-F1
#
_cell.length_a   1.000
_cell.length_b   1.000
_cell.length_c   1.000
_cell.angle_alpha   90.00
_cell.angle_beta   90.00
_cell.angle_gamma   90.00
#
_symmetry.space_group_name_H-M   'P 1'
#
loop_
_entity.id
_entity.type
_entity.pdbx_description
1 polymer ?
#
loop_
_entity_poly.entity_id
_entity_poly.type
_entity_poly.pdbx_seq_one_letter_code
_entity_poly.pdbx_strand_id
1 'polypeptide(L)'
;MIDAHRSSGAEATIASVDDARRDDGRIVRGPDGGFERIVEKKDATAGDRSGSEINVGLYCFQGKPLVEALGKITKDNQAGELYLPDVLKHLRTVNVVRIDDRDEAMGINDRAGLAQAIAAMRGRILNGHMAAGVTVTDPASTFIDARVRIGQDTVIEPFTHIKGDTVIGEACRIGPHAHIDDARIGDRSDCGPFVKIRPGTVIDQDVHIGSFAELVRTTVGRGSKVPHVSYLGDTSVGEDANVGAGTITANFNGEVKNKTQIGDGAFVGVDTMLVAPVKLGKGSRTGAGSVVTKDVPDGATAVGVPARVVRRKTVSSDHR
;
A
#
# COMPACT_ATOMS: atom_id res chain seq x y z
N MET A 1 26.99 -0.42 -9.63
CA MET A 1 28.04 -1.10 -8.84
C MET A 1 28.66 -2.29 -9.58
N ILE A 2 27.89 -3.30 -10.01
CA ILE A 2 28.42 -4.48 -10.72
C ILE A 2 29.20 -4.10 -11.98
N ASP A 3 28.69 -3.17 -12.78
CA ASP A 3 29.39 -2.73 -14.00
C ASP A 3 30.72 -2.04 -13.70
N ALA A 4 30.78 -1.24 -12.62
CA ALA A 4 32.03 -0.64 -12.14
C ALA A 4 33.03 -1.70 -11.65
N HIS A 5 32.54 -2.76 -11.00
CA HIS A 5 33.39 -3.89 -10.59
C HIS A 5 33.99 -4.60 -11.81
N ARG A 6 33.16 -4.95 -12.80
CA ARG A 6 33.61 -5.60 -14.03
C ARG A 6 34.59 -4.74 -14.82
N SER A 7 34.32 -3.44 -14.95
CA SER A 7 35.14 -2.52 -15.75
C SER A 7 36.49 -2.20 -15.09
N SER A 8 36.54 -2.16 -13.75
CA SER A 8 37.79 -1.90 -13.02
C SER A 8 38.71 -3.12 -12.95
N GLY A 9 38.17 -4.34 -13.09
CA GLY A 9 38.92 -5.57 -12.87
C GLY A 9 39.39 -5.74 -11.41
N ALA A 10 38.86 -4.95 -10.48
CA ALA A 10 39.26 -4.98 -9.08
C ALA A 10 38.86 -6.30 -8.41
N GLU A 11 39.62 -6.73 -7.39
CA GLU A 11 39.27 -7.90 -6.59
C GLU A 11 38.06 -7.64 -5.69
N ALA A 12 37.88 -6.38 -5.26
CA ALA A 12 36.68 -5.89 -4.60
C ALA A 12 36.21 -4.56 -5.17
N THR A 13 34.90 -4.33 -5.10
CA THR A 13 34.29 -3.02 -5.24
C THR A 13 33.37 -2.79 -4.06
N ILE A 14 33.47 -1.62 -3.43
CA ILE A 14 32.69 -1.25 -2.26
C ILE A 14 31.84 -0.03 -2.58
N ALA A 15 30.70 0.10 -1.90
CA ALA A 15 29.87 1.30 -1.99
C ALA A 15 30.17 2.26 -0.84
N SER A 16 30.32 3.54 -1.16
CA SER A 16 30.50 4.61 -0.19
C SER A 16 29.40 5.65 -0.29
N VAL A 17 29.17 6.39 0.78
CA VAL A 17 28.28 7.55 0.77
C VAL A 17 28.89 8.66 1.63
N ASP A 18 28.77 9.89 1.19
CA ASP A 18 29.18 11.03 1.98
C ASP A 18 28.02 11.48 2.87
N ASP A 19 28.04 11.11 4.15
CA ASP A 19 27.00 11.46 5.13
C ASP A 19 27.59 11.66 6.54
N ALA A 20 27.85 12.93 6.87
CA ALA A 20 28.37 13.32 8.18
C ALA A 20 27.41 13.06 9.36
N ARG A 21 26.13 12.75 9.10
CA ARG A 21 25.15 12.45 10.16
C ARG A 21 25.29 11.03 10.71
N ARG A 22 25.98 10.16 9.98
CA ARG A 22 26.15 8.74 10.31
C ARG A 22 27.44 8.49 11.08
N ASP A 23 27.38 7.46 11.92
CA ASP A 23 28.47 7.05 12.80
C ASP A 23 28.94 5.61 12.53
N ASP A 24 28.62 5.07 11.36
CA ASP A 24 29.07 3.75 10.87
C ASP A 24 30.57 3.73 10.52
N GLY A 25 31.05 2.58 10.02
CA GLY A 25 32.42 2.42 9.55
C GLY A 25 32.79 3.41 8.44
N ARG A 26 33.97 4.01 8.54
CA ARG A 26 34.45 5.09 7.64
C ARG A 26 35.43 4.58 6.61
N ILE A 27 35.43 5.20 5.44
CA ILE A 27 36.46 4.99 4.41
C ILE A 27 37.61 5.95 4.68
N VAL A 28 38.81 5.39 4.82
CA VAL A 28 40.05 6.16 4.90
C VAL A 28 40.73 6.12 3.54
N ARG A 29 41.13 7.32 3.09
CA ARG A 29 41.79 7.55 1.81
C ARG A 29 43.28 7.77 2.05
N GLY A 30 44.12 7.18 1.19
CA GLY A 30 45.56 7.40 1.22
C GLY A 30 45.95 8.80 0.70
N PRO A 31 47.25 9.16 0.77
CA PRO A 31 47.74 10.46 0.31
C PRO A 31 47.49 10.77 -1.18
N ASP A 32 47.30 9.73 -2.00
CA ASP A 32 46.98 9.80 -3.43
C ASP A 32 45.47 9.90 -3.70
N GLY A 33 44.63 9.91 -2.65
CA GLY A 33 43.16 9.87 -2.76
C GLY A 33 42.58 8.49 -3.04
N GLY A 34 43.43 7.45 -3.13
CA GLY A 34 43.03 6.06 -3.28
C GLY A 34 42.39 5.49 -2.01
N PHE A 35 41.73 4.35 -2.14
CA PHE A 35 41.23 3.61 -0.97
C PHE A 35 42.40 3.04 -0.17
N GLU A 36 42.43 3.28 1.15
CA GLU A 36 43.42 2.68 2.06
C GLU A 36 42.79 1.56 2.90
N ARG A 37 41.74 1.88 3.67
CA ARG A 37 41.08 0.93 4.58
C ARG A 37 39.69 1.39 4.99
N ILE A 38 38.92 0.47 5.60
CA ILE A 38 37.69 0.77 6.33
C ILE A 38 37.99 0.72 7.83
N VAL A 39 37.41 1.65 8.60
CA VAL A 39 37.58 1.73 10.05
C VAL A 39 36.22 1.71 10.72
N GLU A 40 35.95 0.66 11.49
CA GLU A 40 34.69 0.52 12.22
C GLU A 40 34.58 1.54 13.36
N LYS A 41 33.34 1.89 13.73
CA LYS A 41 33.03 2.90 14.76
C LYS A 41 33.81 2.68 16.07
N LYS A 42 33.87 1.42 16.53
CA LYS A 42 34.52 1.04 17.79
C LYS A 42 36.04 1.22 17.72
N ASP A 43 36.62 1.00 16.55
CA ASP A 43 38.06 1.01 16.32
C ASP A 43 38.57 2.36 15.76
N ALA A 44 37.69 3.31 15.46
CA ALA A 44 38.01 4.61 14.88
C ALA A 44 38.65 5.60 15.87
N THR A 45 39.83 6.15 15.50
CA THR A 45 40.53 7.22 16.22
C THR A 45 39.84 8.58 16.04
N ALA A 46 40.26 9.59 16.83
CA ALA A 46 39.75 10.96 16.67
C ALA A 46 40.02 11.55 15.27
N GLY A 47 41.14 11.17 14.63
CA GLY A 47 41.47 11.57 13.26
C GLY A 47 40.56 10.88 12.22
N ASP A 48 40.34 9.57 12.36
CA ASP A 48 39.46 8.81 11.45
C ASP A 48 38.02 9.35 11.46
N ARG A 49 37.55 9.84 12.62
CA ARG A 49 36.19 10.37 12.82
C ARG A 49 35.92 11.71 12.11
N SER A 50 36.94 12.37 11.56
CA SER A 50 36.81 13.65 10.87
C SER A 50 36.29 13.54 9.43
N GLY A 51 36.45 12.38 8.78
CA GLY A 51 36.00 12.17 7.40
C GLY A 51 34.52 11.85 7.32
N SER A 52 33.80 12.36 6.32
CA SER A 52 32.35 12.15 6.15
C SER A 52 31.97 11.00 5.21
N GLU A 53 32.96 10.34 4.58
CA GLU A 53 32.73 9.20 3.68
C GLU A 53 32.55 7.90 4.47
N ILE A 54 31.35 7.33 4.37
CA ILE A 54 30.88 6.17 5.11
C ILE A 54 30.89 4.94 4.21
N ASN A 55 31.30 3.80 4.79
CA ASN A 55 31.10 2.49 4.19
C ASN A 55 29.62 2.10 4.28
N VAL A 56 29.00 1.84 3.13
CA VAL A 56 27.58 1.45 3.06
C VAL A 56 27.35 -0.01 3.46
N GLY A 57 28.41 -0.83 3.48
CA GLY A 57 28.28 -2.26 3.75
C GLY A 57 27.79 -3.08 2.55
N LEU A 58 27.86 -2.51 1.34
CA LEU A 58 27.57 -3.19 0.08
C LEU A 58 28.87 -3.46 -0.66
N TYR A 59 29.06 -4.72 -1.08
CA TYR A 59 30.31 -5.20 -1.69
C TYR A 59 30.05 -6.03 -2.94
N CYS A 60 30.98 -6.00 -3.88
CA CYS A 60 31.06 -6.90 -5.03
C CYS A 60 32.48 -7.44 -5.11
N PHE A 61 32.66 -8.76 -5.11
CA PHE A 61 33.96 -9.42 -5.03
C PHE A 61 34.19 -10.38 -6.18
N GLN A 62 35.45 -10.57 -6.54
CA GLN A 62 35.89 -11.76 -7.27
C GLN A 62 35.88 -12.97 -6.32
N GLY A 63 35.30 -14.08 -6.78
CA GLY A 63 35.04 -15.25 -5.92
C GLY A 63 36.31 -15.88 -5.31
N LYS A 64 37.34 -16.16 -6.13
CA LYS A 64 38.57 -16.81 -5.65
C LYS A 64 39.37 -15.92 -4.66
N PRO A 65 39.67 -14.65 -4.99
CA PRO A 65 40.32 -13.75 -4.03
C PRO A 65 39.57 -13.58 -2.71
N LEU A 66 38.23 -13.51 -2.75
CA LEU A 66 37.42 -13.43 -1.53
C LEU A 66 37.62 -14.65 -0.61
N VAL A 67 37.55 -15.87 -1.15
CA VAL A 67 37.72 -17.10 -0.36
C VAL A 67 39.11 -17.16 0.27
N GLU A 68 40.14 -16.79 -0.49
CA GLU A 68 41.53 -16.73 0.03
C GLU A 68 41.71 -15.66 1.10
N ALA A 69 41.03 -14.52 0.99
CA ALA A 69 41.06 -13.44 1.98
C ALA A 69 40.30 -13.80 3.27
N LEU A 70 39.14 -14.46 3.17
CA LEU A 70 38.35 -14.89 4.32
C LEU A 70 39.14 -15.84 5.24
N GLY A 71 40.01 -16.68 4.69
CA GLY A 71 40.88 -17.57 5.48
C GLY A 71 41.93 -16.87 6.34
N LYS A 72 42.09 -15.55 6.21
CA LYS A 72 43.11 -14.75 6.90
C LYS A 72 42.52 -13.82 7.98
N ILE A 73 41.19 -13.68 8.05
CA ILE A 73 40.55 -12.78 9.04
C ILE A 73 40.68 -13.37 10.44
N THR A 74 40.90 -12.49 11.42
CA THR A 74 40.99 -12.84 12.84
C THR A 74 39.97 -12.04 13.65
N LYS A 75 39.79 -12.42 14.92
CA LYS A 75 38.92 -11.72 15.88
C LYS A 75 39.66 -10.64 16.68
N ASP A 76 40.83 -10.22 16.22
CA ASP A 76 41.68 -9.24 16.89
C ASP A 76 41.17 -7.81 16.65
N ASN A 77 40.02 -7.50 17.26
CA ASN A 77 39.38 -6.19 17.26
C ASN A 77 38.59 -5.98 18.57
N GLN A 78 38.15 -4.75 18.83
CA GLN A 78 37.47 -4.42 20.08
C GLN A 78 36.13 -5.14 20.29
N ALA A 79 35.51 -5.72 19.25
CA ALA A 79 34.29 -6.50 19.39
C ALA A 79 34.53 -8.01 19.57
N GLY A 80 35.73 -8.52 19.25
CA GLY A 80 36.02 -9.96 19.25
C GLY A 80 35.29 -10.73 18.14
N GLU A 81 34.94 -10.06 17.03
CA GLU A 81 34.16 -10.62 15.92
C GLU A 81 34.99 -10.78 14.65
N LEU A 82 34.52 -11.55 13.66
CA LEU A 82 35.13 -11.61 12.33
C LEU A 82 34.44 -10.57 11.43
N TYR A 83 35.09 -9.44 11.18
CA TYR A 83 34.53 -8.39 10.33
C TYR A 83 34.74 -8.68 8.85
N LEU A 84 33.66 -8.75 8.07
CA LEU A 84 33.76 -8.86 6.61
C LEU A 84 34.63 -7.74 5.98
N PRO A 85 34.55 -6.46 6.39
CA PRO A 85 35.44 -5.41 5.90
C PRO A 85 36.95 -5.73 5.96
N ASP A 86 37.38 -6.58 6.90
CA ASP A 86 38.79 -6.94 7.04
C ASP A 86 39.35 -7.75 5.87
N VAL A 87 38.49 -8.37 5.03
CA VAL A 87 38.95 -9.01 3.78
C VAL A 87 39.70 -8.03 2.89
N LEU A 88 39.33 -6.75 2.91
CA LEU A 88 39.91 -5.73 2.03
C LEU A 88 41.40 -5.52 2.31
N LYS A 89 41.87 -5.79 3.53
CA LYS A 89 43.29 -5.76 3.91
C LYS A 89 44.12 -6.85 3.22
N HIS A 90 43.46 -7.88 2.68
CA HIS A 90 44.08 -9.04 2.06
C HIS A 90 43.87 -9.11 0.54
N LEU A 91 43.23 -8.09 -0.04
CA LEU A 91 42.99 -7.98 -1.48
C LEU A 91 43.95 -6.97 -2.11
N ARG A 92 44.29 -7.19 -3.38
CA ARG A 92 45.27 -6.37 -4.12
C ARG A 92 44.67 -5.08 -4.66
N THR A 93 43.41 -5.12 -5.09
CA THR A 93 42.75 -3.99 -5.75
C THR A 93 41.33 -3.82 -5.22
N VAL A 94 41.03 -2.61 -4.76
CA VAL A 94 39.71 -2.21 -4.26
C VAL A 94 39.26 -0.97 -5.02
N ASN A 95 38.10 -1.07 -5.67
CA ASN A 95 37.42 0.06 -6.28
C ASN A 95 36.34 0.60 -5.32
N VAL A 96 36.10 1.91 -5.33
CA VAL A 96 35.08 2.55 -4.50
C VAL A 96 34.06 3.22 -5.41
N VAL A 97 32.79 2.85 -5.27
CA VAL A 97 31.67 3.48 -5.96
C VAL A 97 30.94 4.37 -4.96
N ARG A 98 30.92 5.67 -5.20
CA ARG A 98 30.17 6.63 -4.39
C ARG A 98 28.70 6.60 -4.80
N ILE A 99 27.81 6.47 -3.82
CA ILE A 99 26.36 6.61 -3.96
C ILE A 99 26.03 8.10 -3.79
N ASP A 100 25.27 8.64 -4.73
CA ASP A 100 24.86 10.04 -4.72
C ASP A 100 23.65 10.28 -3.81
N ASP A 101 22.61 9.43 -3.90
CA ASP A 101 21.44 9.50 -3.02
C ASP A 101 21.73 8.83 -1.68
N ARG A 102 21.86 9.65 -0.64
CA ARG A 102 22.12 9.21 0.73
C ARG A 102 21.01 8.31 1.27
N ASP A 103 19.77 8.51 0.83
CA ASP A 103 18.63 7.73 1.31
C ASP A 103 18.65 6.30 0.75
N GLU A 104 19.31 6.05 -0.39
CA GLU A 104 19.56 4.68 -0.89
C GLU A 104 20.60 3.92 -0.05
N ALA A 105 21.52 4.64 0.58
CA ALA A 105 22.59 4.06 1.37
C ALA A 105 22.19 3.74 2.82
N MET A 106 20.97 4.06 3.25
CA MET A 106 20.54 4.04 4.65
C MET A 106 20.62 2.64 5.28
N GLY A 107 21.36 2.52 6.39
CA GLY A 107 21.35 1.34 7.25
C GLY A 107 20.24 1.46 8.32
N ILE A 108 19.49 0.38 8.56
CA ILE A 108 18.38 0.37 9.51
C ILE A 108 18.72 -0.54 10.69
N ASN A 109 19.16 0.06 11.80
CA ASN A 109 19.54 -0.68 13.02
C ASN A 109 18.55 -0.50 14.18
N ASP A 110 17.62 0.45 14.07
CA ASP A 110 16.61 0.72 15.09
C ASP A 110 15.29 1.21 14.47
N ARG A 111 14.30 1.51 15.32
CA ARG A 111 12.97 1.97 14.88
C ARG A 111 12.97 3.41 14.37
N ALA A 112 13.92 4.25 14.79
CA ALA A 112 14.02 5.62 14.30
C ALA A 112 14.56 5.64 12.87
N GLY A 113 15.58 4.84 12.57
CA GLY A 113 16.09 4.61 11.21
C GLY A 113 15.04 3.96 10.32
N LEU A 114 14.24 3.01 10.84
CA LEU A 114 13.13 2.44 10.07
C LEU A 114 12.09 3.50 9.68
N ALA A 115 11.74 4.41 10.59
CA ALA A 115 10.81 5.50 10.29
C ALA A 115 11.35 6.46 9.22
N GLN A 116 12.66 6.74 9.22
CA GLN A 116 13.32 7.56 8.19
C GLN A 116 13.29 6.86 6.83
N ALA A 117 13.60 5.56 6.77
CA ALA A 117 13.54 4.78 5.55
C ALA A 117 12.12 4.71 4.97
N ILE A 118 11.10 4.55 5.83
CA ILE A 118 9.69 4.60 5.43
C ILE A 118 9.34 5.96 4.84
N ALA A 119 9.79 7.07 5.45
CA ALA A 119 9.53 8.41 4.94
C ALA A 119 10.15 8.64 3.56
N ALA A 120 11.40 8.20 3.35
CA ALA A 120 12.08 8.29 2.06
C ALA A 120 11.36 7.45 0.99
N MET A 121 11.02 6.20 1.30
CA MET A 121 10.31 5.31 0.38
C MET A 121 8.91 5.84 0.03
N ARG A 122 8.17 6.34 1.03
CA ARG A 122 6.87 7.02 0.82
C ARG A 122 7.02 8.19 -0.14
N GLY A 123 8.04 9.04 0.05
CA GLY A 123 8.34 10.15 -0.84
C GLY A 123 8.52 9.69 -2.29
N ARG A 124 9.32 8.64 -2.52
CA ARG A 124 9.54 8.05 -3.86
C ARG A 124 8.26 7.53 -4.51
N ILE A 125 7.45 6.79 -3.75
CA ILE A 125 6.18 6.23 -4.24
C ILE A 125 5.21 7.35 -4.62
N LEU A 126 5.00 8.32 -3.73
CA LEU A 126 4.09 9.44 -3.97
C LEU A 126 4.55 10.29 -5.15
N ASN A 127 5.85 10.58 -5.25
CA ASN A 127 6.41 11.31 -6.39
C ASN A 127 6.19 10.56 -7.72
N GLY A 128 6.32 9.23 -7.72
CA GLY A 128 6.02 8.41 -8.90
C GLY A 128 4.56 8.54 -9.36
N HIS A 129 3.61 8.50 -8.42
CA HIS A 129 2.19 8.71 -8.75
C HIS A 129 1.90 10.14 -9.22
N MET A 130 2.46 11.15 -8.55
CA MET A 130 2.26 12.55 -8.94
C MET A 130 2.84 12.84 -10.33
N ALA A 131 4.01 12.28 -10.65
CA ALA A 131 4.61 12.36 -11.99
C ALA A 131 3.75 11.67 -13.07
N ALA A 132 2.97 10.66 -12.70
CA ALA A 132 2.02 9.97 -13.58
C ALA A 132 0.64 10.66 -13.68
N GLY A 133 0.47 11.85 -13.09
CA GLY A 133 -0.76 12.65 -13.20
C GLY A 133 -1.78 12.46 -12.08
N VAL A 134 -1.38 11.87 -10.94
CA VAL A 134 -2.24 11.76 -9.74
C VAL A 134 -2.07 13.00 -8.86
N THR A 135 -3.17 13.58 -8.37
CA THR A 135 -3.09 14.64 -7.37
C THR A 135 -3.07 14.04 -5.97
N VAL A 136 -1.98 14.25 -5.22
CA VAL A 136 -1.91 13.94 -3.78
C VAL A 136 -1.93 15.26 -3.02
N THR A 137 -3.04 15.57 -2.36
CA THR A 137 -3.25 16.92 -1.80
C THR A 137 -2.35 17.22 -0.59
N ASP A 138 -2.01 16.19 0.19
CA ASP A 138 -1.07 16.29 1.31
C ASP A 138 -0.16 15.05 1.38
N PRO A 139 1.00 15.07 0.71
CA PRO A 139 1.94 13.94 0.71
C PRO A 139 2.47 13.54 2.10
N ALA A 140 2.43 14.45 3.09
CA ALA A 140 2.95 14.16 4.43
C ALA A 140 2.05 13.19 5.22
N SER A 141 0.75 13.20 4.91
CA SER A 141 -0.29 12.40 5.59
C SER A 141 -0.93 11.31 4.72
N THR A 142 -0.48 11.13 3.47
CA THR A 142 -0.96 10.08 2.57
C THR A 142 0.00 8.88 2.56
N PHE A 143 -0.53 7.66 2.63
CA PHE A 143 0.24 6.43 2.70
C PHE A 143 -0.20 5.46 1.60
N ILE A 144 0.71 5.13 0.69
CA ILE A 144 0.45 4.26 -0.47
C ILE A 144 1.52 3.17 -0.51
N ASP A 145 1.11 1.91 -0.55
CA ASP A 145 2.02 0.77 -0.69
C ASP A 145 2.61 0.71 -2.11
N ALA A 146 3.84 0.19 -2.23
CA ALA A 146 4.63 0.23 -3.46
C ALA A 146 4.02 -0.47 -4.69
N ARG A 147 3.04 -1.37 -4.51
CA ARG A 147 2.38 -2.11 -5.61
C ARG A 147 1.05 -1.50 -6.06
N VAL A 148 0.58 -0.47 -5.37
CA VAL A 148 -0.67 0.22 -5.70
C VAL A 148 -0.55 0.90 -7.05
N ARG A 149 -1.63 0.87 -7.83
CA ARG A 149 -1.75 1.56 -9.12
C ARG A 149 -2.93 2.52 -9.09
N ILE A 150 -2.72 3.73 -9.60
CA ILE A 150 -3.71 4.80 -9.58
C ILE A 150 -3.71 5.46 -10.95
N GLY A 151 -4.89 5.58 -11.56
CA GLY A 151 -5.08 6.21 -12.86
C GLY A 151 -4.92 7.73 -12.80
N GLN A 152 -4.68 8.32 -13.98
CA GLN A 152 -4.50 9.76 -14.15
C GLN A 152 -5.72 10.56 -13.66
N ASP A 153 -5.49 11.80 -13.24
CA ASP A 153 -6.48 12.78 -12.78
C ASP A 153 -7.26 12.36 -11.52
N THR A 154 -6.88 11.24 -10.90
CA THR A 154 -7.38 10.86 -9.58
C THR A 154 -6.81 11.77 -8.50
N VAL A 155 -7.67 12.15 -7.55
CA VAL A 155 -7.32 12.96 -6.38
C VAL A 155 -7.34 12.08 -5.12
N ILE A 156 -6.21 12.08 -4.40
CA ILE A 156 -6.05 11.42 -3.11
C ILE A 156 -5.98 12.50 -2.01
N GLU A 157 -6.96 12.45 -1.12
CA GLU A 157 -7.11 13.38 0.00
C GLU A 157 -6.31 12.96 1.25
N PRO A 158 -6.11 13.87 2.24
CA PRO A 158 -5.26 13.64 3.39
C PRO A 158 -5.69 12.45 4.25
N PHE A 159 -4.74 11.91 5.02
CA PHE A 159 -4.94 10.80 5.96
C PHE A 159 -5.46 9.51 5.31
N THR A 160 -5.24 9.34 4.02
CA THR A 160 -5.67 8.17 3.25
C THR A 160 -4.59 7.10 3.23
N HIS A 161 -5.00 5.85 3.47
CA HIS A 161 -4.16 4.66 3.43
C HIS A 161 -4.63 3.71 2.32
N ILE A 162 -3.75 3.43 1.36
CA ILE A 162 -4.01 2.56 0.21
C ILE A 162 -2.97 1.46 0.18
N LYS A 163 -3.41 0.20 0.29
CA LYS A 163 -2.53 -0.92 0.63
C LYS A 163 -2.62 -2.09 -0.35
N GLY A 164 -1.61 -2.94 -0.26
CA GLY A 164 -1.55 -4.22 -0.99
C GLY A 164 -1.48 -4.02 -2.49
N ASP A 165 -2.28 -4.79 -3.23
CA ASP A 165 -2.36 -4.80 -4.69
C ASP A 165 -3.56 -3.99 -5.22
N THR A 166 -3.96 -2.95 -4.46
CA THR A 166 -5.07 -2.07 -4.80
C THR A 166 -4.87 -1.38 -6.16
N VAL A 167 -5.94 -1.30 -6.94
CA VAL A 167 -6.00 -0.58 -8.22
C VAL A 167 -7.14 0.43 -8.20
N ILE A 168 -6.82 1.68 -8.47
CA ILE A 168 -7.79 2.79 -8.60
C ILE A 168 -7.73 3.32 -10.03
N GLY A 169 -8.89 3.50 -10.63
CA GLY A 169 -9.06 4.03 -11.98
C GLY A 169 -8.71 5.51 -12.12
N GLU A 170 -9.15 6.09 -13.24
CA GLU A 170 -8.93 7.49 -13.60
C GLU A 170 -10.03 8.41 -13.04
N ALA A 171 -9.68 9.67 -12.82
CA ALA A 171 -10.60 10.73 -12.40
C ALA A 171 -11.41 10.38 -11.13
N CYS A 172 -10.84 9.59 -10.21
CA CYS A 172 -11.47 9.23 -8.95
C CYS A 172 -11.23 10.29 -7.86
N ARG A 173 -12.04 10.24 -6.80
CA ARG A 173 -11.84 11.06 -5.60
C ARG A 173 -11.81 10.19 -4.35
N ILE A 174 -10.64 10.04 -3.74
CA ILE A 174 -10.42 9.08 -2.65
C ILE A 174 -10.03 9.81 -1.38
N GLY A 175 -10.71 9.49 -0.28
CA GLY A 175 -10.51 10.12 1.01
C GLY A 175 -11.41 11.33 1.26
N PRO A 176 -11.14 12.09 2.33
CA PRO A 176 -10.06 11.91 3.29
C PRO A 176 -10.32 10.73 4.24
N HIS A 177 -9.30 10.31 4.99
CA HIS A 177 -9.43 9.22 5.99
C HIS A 177 -9.94 7.89 5.43
N ALA A 178 -9.69 7.61 4.15
CA ALA A 178 -10.04 6.32 3.57
C ALA A 178 -9.00 5.24 3.93
N HIS A 179 -9.46 4.03 4.19
CA HIS A 179 -8.61 2.85 4.35
C HIS A 179 -9.00 1.80 3.30
N ILE A 180 -8.11 1.54 2.35
CA ILE A 180 -8.38 0.68 1.19
C ILE A 180 -7.31 -0.40 1.12
N ASP A 181 -7.75 -1.66 1.08
CA ASP A 181 -6.88 -2.84 1.11
C ASP A 181 -7.34 -3.89 0.08
N ASP A 182 -6.43 -4.30 -0.80
CA ASP A 182 -6.62 -5.28 -1.88
C ASP A 182 -7.97 -5.16 -2.62
N ALA A 183 -8.24 -3.96 -3.14
CA ALA A 183 -9.50 -3.62 -3.82
C ALA A 183 -9.28 -3.11 -5.25
N ARG A 184 -10.36 -3.12 -6.04
CA ARG A 184 -10.40 -2.50 -7.36
C ARG A 184 -11.48 -1.43 -7.38
N ILE A 185 -11.13 -0.22 -7.83
CA ILE A 185 -12.06 0.91 -7.93
C ILE A 185 -12.01 1.43 -9.37
N GLY A 186 -13.14 1.41 -10.05
CA GLY A 186 -13.30 1.89 -11.42
C GLY A 186 -13.29 3.41 -11.51
N ASP A 187 -13.23 3.91 -12.75
CA ASP A 187 -13.06 5.32 -13.07
C ASP A 187 -14.21 6.19 -12.57
N ARG A 188 -13.94 7.47 -12.31
CA ARG A 188 -14.92 8.49 -11.92
C ARG A 188 -15.73 8.13 -10.66
N SER A 189 -15.18 7.23 -9.84
CA SER A 189 -15.77 6.82 -8.58
C SER A 189 -15.20 7.62 -7.41
N ASP A 190 -15.98 7.75 -6.35
CA ASP A 190 -15.55 8.41 -5.13
C ASP A 190 -15.73 7.51 -3.89
N CYS A 191 -14.77 7.61 -2.97
CA CYS A 191 -14.69 6.78 -1.79
C CYS A 191 -14.20 7.61 -0.59
N GLY A 192 -15.13 8.11 0.23
CA GLY A 192 -14.79 8.90 1.41
C GLY A 192 -15.90 9.85 1.88
N PRO A 193 -15.67 10.56 2.99
CA PRO A 193 -14.59 10.37 3.98
C PRO A 193 -14.74 9.07 4.81
N PHE A 194 -13.73 8.68 5.59
CA PHE A 194 -13.85 7.63 6.63
C PHE A 194 -14.35 6.25 6.16
N VAL A 195 -14.11 5.91 4.89
CA VAL A 195 -14.50 4.60 4.35
C VAL A 195 -13.49 3.53 4.70
N LYS A 196 -13.96 2.29 4.80
CA LYS A 196 -13.11 1.11 4.94
C LYS A 196 -13.43 0.10 3.85
N ILE A 197 -12.57 0.03 2.85
CA ILE A 197 -12.67 -0.92 1.74
C ILE A 197 -11.70 -2.05 1.99
N ARG A 198 -12.22 -3.26 2.15
CA ARG A 198 -11.44 -4.44 2.54
C ARG A 198 -11.22 -5.39 1.35
N PRO A 199 -10.31 -6.38 1.51
CA PRO A 199 -9.91 -7.25 0.42
C PRO A 199 -11.06 -7.94 -0.31
N GLY A 200 -10.88 -8.07 -1.63
CA GLY A 200 -11.84 -8.70 -2.53
C GLY A 200 -13.03 -7.82 -2.90
N THR A 201 -12.98 -6.52 -2.57
CA THR A 201 -13.99 -5.55 -2.99
C THR A 201 -13.70 -5.04 -4.40
N VAL A 202 -14.74 -4.99 -5.24
CA VAL A 202 -14.67 -4.46 -6.60
C VAL A 202 -15.76 -3.41 -6.76
N ILE A 203 -15.35 -2.18 -6.99
CA ILE A 203 -16.21 -1.03 -7.26
C ILE A 203 -16.07 -0.70 -8.74
N ASP A 204 -17.18 -0.68 -9.47
CA ASP A 204 -17.21 -0.30 -10.88
C ASP A 204 -17.08 1.23 -11.04
N GLN A 205 -17.18 1.72 -12.27
CA GLN A 205 -17.12 3.14 -12.59
C GLN A 205 -18.37 3.92 -12.13
N ASP A 206 -18.21 5.23 -11.93
CA ASP A 206 -19.29 6.16 -11.55
C ASP A 206 -20.02 5.78 -10.24
N VAL A 207 -19.32 5.12 -9.31
CA VAL A 207 -19.87 4.66 -8.02
C VAL A 207 -19.54 5.65 -6.90
N HIS A 208 -20.50 5.86 -6.01
CA HIS A 208 -20.34 6.67 -4.80
C HIS A 208 -20.33 5.79 -3.54
N ILE A 209 -19.20 5.75 -2.83
CA ILE A 209 -19.08 5.15 -1.50
C ILE A 209 -18.78 6.25 -0.48
N GLY A 210 -19.79 6.63 0.29
CA GLY A 210 -19.68 7.76 1.20
C GLY A 210 -19.42 7.36 2.65
N SER A 211 -19.57 8.35 3.54
CA SER A 211 -19.02 8.34 4.88
C SER A 211 -19.35 7.10 5.72
N PHE A 212 -18.33 6.53 6.36
CA PHE A 212 -18.45 5.41 7.31
C PHE A 212 -19.01 4.12 6.71
N ALA A 213 -18.92 3.94 5.40
CA ALA A 213 -19.20 2.66 4.76
C ALA A 213 -18.01 1.69 4.97
N GLU A 214 -18.32 0.43 5.31
CA GLU A 214 -17.38 -0.69 5.30
C GLU A 214 -17.82 -1.75 4.29
N LEU A 215 -16.96 -2.03 3.30
CA LEU A 215 -17.21 -3.03 2.26
C LEU A 215 -16.15 -4.14 2.36
N VAL A 216 -16.56 -5.39 2.22
CA VAL A 216 -15.64 -6.54 2.20
C VAL A 216 -16.16 -7.67 1.31
N ARG A 217 -15.33 -8.15 0.37
CA ARG A 217 -15.74 -9.17 -0.62
C ARG A 217 -17.06 -8.77 -1.30
N THR A 218 -17.17 -7.49 -1.64
CA THR A 218 -18.39 -6.89 -2.19
C THR A 218 -18.15 -6.38 -3.60
N THR A 219 -19.09 -6.61 -4.51
CA THR A 219 -19.09 -5.99 -5.84
C THR A 219 -20.13 -4.89 -5.90
N VAL A 220 -19.78 -3.71 -6.40
CA VAL A 220 -20.72 -2.59 -6.58
C VAL A 220 -20.74 -2.20 -8.06
N GLY A 221 -21.87 -2.43 -8.73
CA GLY A 221 -22.06 -2.13 -10.14
C GLY A 221 -22.12 -0.64 -10.43
N ARG A 222 -21.93 -0.29 -11.71
CA ARG A 222 -21.88 1.08 -12.22
C ARG A 222 -23.03 1.96 -11.71
N GLY A 223 -22.73 3.21 -11.36
CA GLY A 223 -23.74 4.21 -10.98
C GLY A 223 -24.36 4.02 -9.60
N SER A 224 -24.07 2.91 -8.92
CA SER A 224 -24.64 2.59 -7.62
C SER A 224 -24.06 3.44 -6.50
N LYS A 225 -24.83 3.55 -5.41
CA LYS A 225 -24.51 4.42 -4.28
C LYS A 225 -24.64 3.70 -2.95
N VAL A 226 -23.59 3.80 -2.13
CA VAL A 226 -23.55 3.41 -0.72
C VAL A 226 -23.09 4.63 0.08
N PRO A 227 -23.96 5.65 0.24
CA PRO A 227 -23.55 6.99 0.63
C PRO A 227 -23.19 7.11 2.12
N HIS A 228 -23.76 6.28 3.01
CA HIS A 228 -23.63 6.52 4.44
C HIS A 228 -23.67 5.22 5.27
N VAL A 229 -22.81 5.13 6.29
CA VAL A 229 -22.91 4.27 7.49
C VAL A 229 -23.49 2.88 7.19
N SER A 230 -22.86 2.14 6.27
CA SER A 230 -23.36 0.84 5.84
C SER A 230 -22.27 -0.20 5.92
N TYR A 231 -22.61 -1.42 6.32
CA TYR A 231 -21.72 -2.58 6.22
C TYR A 231 -22.24 -3.53 5.15
N LEU A 232 -21.44 -3.72 4.10
CA LEU A 232 -21.71 -4.65 3.01
C LEU A 232 -20.61 -5.72 2.95
N GLY A 233 -20.90 -6.90 3.49
CA GLY A 233 -20.03 -8.07 3.47
C GLY A 233 -20.59 -9.17 2.59
N ASP A 234 -19.74 -9.76 1.73
CA ASP A 234 -20.13 -10.87 0.85
C ASP A 234 -21.35 -10.52 -0.04
N THR A 235 -21.37 -9.29 -0.56
CA THR A 235 -22.54 -8.72 -1.22
C THR A 235 -22.28 -8.41 -2.69
N SER A 236 -23.28 -8.62 -3.54
CA SER A 236 -23.28 -8.10 -4.91
C SER A 236 -24.37 -7.04 -5.04
N VAL A 237 -23.98 -5.83 -5.40
CA VAL A 237 -24.87 -4.71 -5.72
C VAL A 237 -24.82 -4.49 -7.23
N GLY A 238 -26.00 -4.49 -7.87
CA GLY A 238 -26.16 -4.28 -9.29
C GLY A 238 -25.87 -2.85 -9.73
N GLU A 239 -26.27 -2.50 -10.95
CA GLU A 239 -26.13 -1.16 -11.52
C GLU A 239 -27.24 -0.22 -11.00
N ASP A 240 -26.94 1.08 -10.86
CA ASP A 240 -27.88 2.15 -10.49
C ASP A 240 -28.72 1.88 -9.21
N ALA A 241 -28.21 1.04 -8.31
CA ALA A 241 -28.86 0.73 -7.05
C ALA A 241 -28.49 1.77 -5.98
N ASN A 242 -29.41 2.01 -5.04
CA ASN A 242 -29.18 2.91 -3.92
C ASN A 242 -29.32 2.15 -2.60
N VAL A 243 -28.24 2.10 -1.83
CA VAL A 243 -28.21 1.51 -0.50
C VAL A 243 -28.41 2.60 0.55
N GLY A 244 -29.55 2.63 1.24
CA GLY A 244 -29.85 3.64 2.25
C GLY A 244 -28.89 3.59 3.45
N ALA A 245 -28.72 4.74 4.11
CA ALA A 245 -27.90 4.88 5.31
C ALA A 245 -28.27 3.84 6.39
N GLY A 246 -27.30 3.30 7.11
CA GLY A 246 -27.57 2.31 8.18
C GLY A 246 -27.87 0.91 7.66
N THR A 247 -27.66 0.62 6.36
CA THR A 247 -27.91 -0.72 5.83
C THR A 247 -26.82 -1.69 6.29
N ILE A 248 -27.22 -2.85 6.79
CA ILE A 248 -26.31 -3.93 7.18
C ILE A 248 -26.69 -5.20 6.42
N THR A 249 -25.74 -5.79 5.73
CA THR A 249 -25.86 -7.16 5.22
C THR A 249 -25.36 -8.12 6.29
N ALA A 250 -26.28 -8.75 7.02
CA ALA A 250 -25.96 -9.71 8.06
C ALA A 250 -25.51 -11.03 7.41
N ASN A 251 -24.23 -11.10 7.07
CA ASN A 251 -23.63 -12.19 6.29
C ASN A 251 -23.24 -13.41 7.14
N PHE A 252 -23.06 -13.29 8.45
CA PHE A 252 -22.62 -14.40 9.32
C PHE A 252 -23.74 -14.87 10.24
N ASN A 253 -24.02 -16.17 10.24
CA ASN A 253 -25.10 -16.77 11.04
C ASN A 253 -24.61 -17.42 12.36
N GLY A 254 -23.31 -17.31 12.69
CA GLY A 254 -22.68 -18.00 13.81
C GLY A 254 -21.75 -19.15 13.38
N GLU A 255 -21.90 -19.66 12.15
CA GLU A 255 -21.11 -20.79 11.64
C GLU A 255 -20.48 -20.50 10.27
N VAL A 256 -21.29 -20.02 9.32
CA VAL A 256 -20.86 -19.79 7.92
C VAL A 256 -21.24 -18.38 7.46
N LYS A 257 -20.53 -17.92 6.42
CA LYS A 257 -20.81 -16.65 5.74
C LYS A 257 -21.68 -16.89 4.50
N ASN A 258 -22.73 -16.10 4.37
CA ASN A 258 -23.73 -16.17 3.31
C ASN A 258 -23.73 -14.90 2.46
N LYS A 259 -24.18 -15.03 1.21
CA LYS A 259 -24.17 -13.92 0.25
C LYS A 259 -25.48 -13.13 0.23
N THR A 260 -25.36 -11.83 -0.02
CA THR A 260 -26.51 -10.96 -0.34
C THR A 260 -26.44 -10.50 -1.79
N GLN A 261 -27.58 -10.48 -2.48
CA GLN A 261 -27.69 -9.94 -3.84
C GLN A 261 -28.67 -8.77 -3.84
N ILE A 262 -28.26 -7.62 -4.37
CA ILE A 262 -29.08 -6.43 -4.55
C ILE A 262 -29.10 -6.15 -6.05
N GLY A 263 -30.25 -6.33 -6.69
CA GLY A 263 -30.38 -6.19 -8.14
C GLY A 263 -30.31 -4.74 -8.64
N ASP A 264 -30.22 -4.59 -9.96
CA ASP A 264 -30.11 -3.28 -10.61
C ASP A 264 -31.28 -2.36 -10.27
N GLY A 265 -31.02 -1.08 -10.05
CA GLY A 265 -32.04 -0.08 -9.74
C GLY A 265 -32.79 -0.32 -8.42
N ALA A 266 -32.34 -1.28 -7.59
CA ALA A 266 -32.98 -1.53 -6.30
C ALA A 266 -32.74 -0.36 -5.34
N PHE A 267 -33.75 -0.09 -4.50
CA PHE A 267 -33.69 0.95 -3.48
C PHE A 267 -33.81 0.32 -2.09
N VAL A 268 -32.70 0.28 -1.37
CA VAL A 268 -32.71 -0.15 0.03
C VAL A 268 -33.02 1.07 0.90
N GLY A 269 -34.13 1.03 1.62
CA GLY A 269 -34.49 2.06 2.60
C GLY A 269 -33.45 2.14 3.72
N VAL A 270 -33.36 3.31 4.34
CA VAL A 270 -32.47 3.54 5.48
C VAL A 270 -32.74 2.53 6.61
N ASP A 271 -31.71 2.19 7.37
CA ASP A 271 -31.79 1.28 8.52
C ASP A 271 -32.38 -0.09 8.16
N THR A 272 -32.05 -0.61 6.96
CA THR A 272 -32.49 -1.94 6.52
C THR A 272 -31.46 -3.01 6.91
N MET A 273 -31.93 -4.06 7.59
CA MET A 273 -31.15 -5.28 7.79
C MET A 273 -31.45 -6.30 6.69
N LEU A 274 -30.43 -6.75 5.98
CA LEU A 274 -30.53 -7.82 4.97
C LEU A 274 -29.92 -9.09 5.56
N VAL A 275 -30.77 -10.03 6.00
CA VAL A 275 -30.32 -11.28 6.64
C VAL A 275 -29.95 -12.28 5.55
N ALA A 276 -28.64 -12.49 5.35
CA ALA A 276 -28.16 -13.38 4.30
C ALA A 276 -28.38 -14.87 4.66
N PRO A 277 -28.64 -15.75 3.68
CA PRO A 277 -28.71 -15.47 2.25
C PRO A 277 -30.03 -14.79 1.85
N VAL A 278 -29.94 -13.72 1.06
CA VAL A 278 -31.13 -13.00 0.57
C VAL A 278 -30.85 -12.31 -0.76
N LYS A 279 -31.87 -12.26 -1.63
CA LYS A 279 -31.86 -11.55 -2.90
C LYS A 279 -32.94 -10.48 -2.95
N LEU A 280 -32.54 -9.25 -3.23
CA LEU A 280 -33.42 -8.17 -3.66
C LEU A 280 -33.41 -8.13 -5.19
N GLY A 281 -34.59 -8.27 -5.79
CA GLY A 281 -34.77 -8.25 -7.24
C GLY A 281 -34.51 -6.90 -7.88
N LYS A 282 -34.47 -6.88 -9.22
CA LYS A 282 -34.29 -5.66 -10.01
C LYS A 282 -35.39 -4.64 -9.71
N GLY A 283 -35.02 -3.39 -9.44
CA GLY A 283 -35.96 -2.31 -9.12
C GLY A 283 -36.79 -2.52 -7.86
N SER A 284 -36.44 -3.52 -7.04
CA SER A 284 -37.13 -3.80 -5.77
C SER A 284 -36.82 -2.72 -4.74
N ARG A 285 -37.63 -2.66 -3.68
CA ARG A 285 -37.52 -1.64 -2.65
C ARG A 285 -37.70 -2.22 -1.25
N THR A 286 -36.96 -1.68 -0.29
CA THR A 286 -37.27 -1.87 1.13
C THR A 286 -37.80 -0.57 1.74
N GLY A 287 -38.74 -0.67 2.67
CA GLY A 287 -39.09 0.46 3.53
C GLY A 287 -37.99 0.73 4.55
N ALA A 288 -37.95 1.94 5.10
CA ALA A 288 -37.03 2.25 6.19
C ALA A 288 -37.26 1.33 7.41
N GLY A 289 -36.19 0.96 8.12
CA GLY A 289 -36.26 0.12 9.32
C GLY A 289 -36.65 -1.35 9.04
N SER A 290 -36.51 -1.82 7.81
CA SER A 290 -36.97 -3.16 7.42
C SER A 290 -35.97 -4.25 7.77
N VAL A 291 -36.44 -5.42 8.23
CA VAL A 291 -35.60 -6.62 8.42
C VAL A 291 -35.94 -7.68 7.38
N VAL A 292 -35.19 -7.74 6.29
CA VAL A 292 -35.47 -8.64 5.16
C VAL A 292 -34.87 -10.02 5.41
N THR A 293 -35.72 -11.03 5.55
CA THR A 293 -35.34 -12.43 5.80
C THR A 293 -35.69 -13.39 4.65
N LYS A 294 -36.29 -12.86 3.58
CA LYS A 294 -36.72 -13.62 2.40
C LYS A 294 -36.50 -12.77 1.16
N ASP A 295 -36.28 -13.45 0.04
CA ASP A 295 -36.09 -12.79 -1.25
C ASP A 295 -37.25 -11.85 -1.58
N VAL A 296 -36.89 -10.69 -2.14
CA VAL A 296 -37.82 -9.67 -2.60
C VAL A 296 -37.87 -9.73 -4.12
N PRO A 297 -39.01 -10.03 -4.74
CA PRO A 297 -39.12 -10.10 -6.20
C PRO A 297 -38.82 -8.77 -6.89
N ASP A 298 -38.54 -8.83 -8.19
CA ASP A 298 -38.36 -7.64 -9.04
C ASP A 298 -39.54 -6.67 -8.92
N GLY A 299 -39.23 -5.38 -8.80
CA GLY A 299 -40.19 -4.30 -8.64
C GLY A 299 -41.03 -4.34 -7.36
N ALA A 300 -40.82 -5.32 -6.47
CA ALA A 300 -41.59 -5.47 -5.25
C ALA A 300 -41.09 -4.54 -4.14
N THR A 301 -42.01 -4.11 -3.28
CA THR A 301 -41.69 -3.37 -2.05
C THR A 301 -41.91 -4.26 -0.84
N ALA A 302 -40.87 -4.44 -0.02
CA ALA A 302 -40.92 -5.11 1.28
C ALA A 302 -40.82 -4.10 2.43
N VAL A 303 -41.67 -4.22 3.46
CA VAL A 303 -41.69 -3.30 4.62
C VAL A 303 -41.89 -4.05 5.95
N GLY A 304 -41.31 -3.55 7.04
CA GLY A 304 -41.59 -4.00 8.41
C GLY A 304 -40.52 -4.89 9.05
N VAL A 305 -40.82 -5.39 10.26
CA VAL A 305 -39.93 -6.23 11.07
C VAL A 305 -40.63 -7.56 11.42
N PRO A 306 -40.31 -8.69 10.76
CA PRO A 306 -39.53 -8.80 9.53
C PRO A 306 -40.28 -8.23 8.32
N ALA A 307 -39.54 -7.81 7.30
CA ALA A 307 -40.04 -7.15 6.12
C ALA A 307 -40.96 -8.08 5.32
N ARG A 308 -42.15 -7.58 4.95
CA ARG A 308 -43.14 -8.30 4.15
C ARG A 308 -43.41 -7.58 2.85
N VAL A 309 -43.53 -8.32 1.77
CA VAL A 309 -43.90 -7.78 0.45
C VAL A 309 -45.36 -7.37 0.46
N VAL A 310 -45.64 -6.10 0.15
CA VAL A 310 -47.01 -5.54 0.16
C VAL A 310 -47.49 -5.08 -1.22
N ARG A 311 -46.57 -4.79 -2.16
CA ARG A 311 -46.91 -4.29 -3.51
C ARG A 311 -45.81 -4.59 -4.53
N ARG A 312 -46.15 -4.70 -5.82
CA ARG A 312 -45.22 -4.83 -6.96
C ARG A 312 -45.42 -3.69 -7.97
N LYS A 313 -44.34 -3.15 -8.54
CA LYS A 313 -44.35 -2.20 -9.66
C LYS A 313 -43.86 -2.91 -10.93
N THR A 314 -44.49 -2.65 -12.07
CA THR A 314 -44.08 -3.21 -13.37
C THR A 314 -42.74 -2.61 -13.80
N VAL A 315 -41.76 -3.46 -14.09
CA VAL A 315 -40.45 -3.07 -14.62
C VAL A 315 -40.54 -3.10 -16.15
N SER A 316 -40.48 -1.94 -16.80
CA SER A 316 -40.40 -1.84 -18.27
C SER A 316 -39.03 -2.29 -18.75
N SER A 317 -38.97 -3.08 -19.82
CA SER A 317 -37.73 -3.54 -20.44
C SER A 317 -37.13 -2.56 -21.46
N ASP A 318 -37.73 -1.39 -21.70
CA ASP A 318 -37.30 -0.54 -22.80
C ASP A 318 -36.67 0.77 -22.31
N HIS A 319 -35.37 0.90 -22.57
CA HIS A 319 -34.69 2.20 -22.77
C HIS A 319 -34.57 2.40 -24.29
N ARG A 320 -35.49 3.19 -24.84
CA ARG A 320 -35.32 3.96 -26.07
C ARG A 320 -35.90 5.35 -25.86
#